data_AF-A0A0G3BEY7-F1
#
_entry.id   AF-A0A0G3BEY7-F1
#
_cell.length_a   1.000
_cell.length_b   1.000
_cell.length_c   1.000
_cell.angle_alpha   90.00
_cell.angle_beta   90.00
_cell.angle_gamma   90.00
#
_symmetry.space_group_name_H-M   'P 1'
#
loop_
_entity.id
_entity.type
_entity.pdbx_description
1 polymer ?
#
loop_
_entity_poly.entity_id
_entity_poly.type
_entity_poly.pdbx_seq_one_letter_code
_entity_poly.pdbx_strand_id
1 'polypeptide(L)'
;QFDSSLKPLKLQYDASTSKDILNNGHSFQVNFLDEKDNAILTGGPITGTYRLKQFHCHWGASDDKGSEHTVDGVRYPCELHLVHWNTKYENFNEAVSKPDGLAVVGVFLKLGSANPRLQKVLDTFDAIKAKGQQTTFLNFDPKNLLPASLNFWTYEGSLTTPPLYESVTWIVLKEPISV
;
A
#
# COMPACT_ATOMS: atom_id res chain seq x y z
N GLN A 1 -15.54 -3.90 16.38
CA GLN A 1 -15.28 -4.16 17.82
C GLN A 1 -13.83 -3.83 18.12
N PHE A 2 -13.49 -3.34 19.31
CA PHE A 2 -12.09 -3.16 19.71
C PHE A 2 -11.53 -4.51 20.16
N ASP A 3 -10.35 -4.88 19.66
CA ASP A 3 -9.62 -6.08 20.02
C ASP A 3 -8.28 -5.69 20.66
N SER A 4 -8.16 -5.90 21.97
CA SER A 4 -6.94 -5.60 22.74
C SER A 4 -5.84 -6.66 22.59
N SER A 5 -6.12 -7.79 21.93
CA SER A 5 -5.13 -8.85 21.70
C SER A 5 -4.22 -8.56 20.50
N LEU A 6 -4.63 -7.63 19.62
CA LEU A 6 -3.84 -7.20 18.46
C LEU A 6 -2.49 -6.63 18.90
N LYS A 7 -1.43 -7.16 18.31
CA LYS A 7 -0.06 -6.69 18.55
C LYS A 7 0.16 -5.34 17.85
N PRO A 8 1.16 -4.55 18.26
CA PRO A 8 1.57 -3.37 17.49
C PRO A 8 1.96 -3.75 16.04
N LEU A 9 1.53 -2.95 15.07
CA LEU A 9 1.94 -3.05 13.67
C LEU A 9 3.41 -2.63 13.53
N LYS A 10 4.22 -3.42 12.83
CA LYS A 10 5.65 -3.14 12.62
C LYS A 10 5.99 -3.12 11.13
N LEU A 11 6.38 -1.94 10.65
CA LEU A 11 6.74 -1.69 9.25
C LEU A 11 8.22 -1.31 9.20
N GLN A 12 9.05 -2.18 8.62
CA GLN A 12 10.48 -1.96 8.48
C GLN A 12 10.80 -1.94 6.99
N TYR A 13 11.18 -0.77 6.48
CA TYR A 13 11.46 -0.59 5.07
C TYR A 13 12.85 0.00 4.86
N ASP A 14 13.58 -0.61 3.94
CA ASP A 14 14.84 -0.11 3.40
C ASP A 14 14.56 0.63 2.09
N ALA A 15 14.90 1.92 2.04
CA ALA A 15 14.69 2.77 0.88
C ALA A 15 15.40 2.28 -0.40
N SER A 16 16.48 1.51 -0.25
CA SER A 16 17.24 0.96 -1.37
C SER A 16 16.49 -0.13 -2.13
N THR A 17 15.40 -0.65 -1.57
CA THR A 17 14.59 -1.69 -2.20
C THR A 17 13.69 -1.18 -3.32
N SER A 18 13.43 0.14 -3.42
CA SER A 18 12.63 0.67 -4.51
C SER A 18 13.36 0.51 -5.85
N LYS A 19 12.65 0.04 -6.88
CA LYS A 19 13.24 -0.37 -8.16
C LYS A 19 12.81 0.53 -9.31
N ASP A 20 11.51 0.57 -9.56
CA ASP A 20 10.91 1.24 -10.71
C ASP A 20 9.51 1.75 -10.39
N ILE A 21 9.04 2.69 -11.21
CA ILE A 21 7.68 3.19 -11.20
C ILE A 21 7.13 3.09 -12.63
N LEU A 22 5.89 2.61 -12.75
CA LEU A 22 5.21 2.46 -14.03
C LEU A 22 3.77 2.94 -13.97
N ASN A 23 3.22 3.22 -15.14
CA ASN A 23 1.79 3.35 -15.37
C ASN A 23 1.27 2.07 -16.02
N ASN A 24 0.52 1.26 -15.27
CA ASN A 24 -0.01 -0.01 -15.78
C ASN A 24 -1.34 0.15 -16.54
N GLY A 25 -1.85 1.38 -16.68
CA GLY A 25 -3.13 1.71 -17.29
C GLY A 25 -4.31 1.72 -16.32
N HIS A 26 -4.09 1.34 -15.06
CA HIS A 26 -5.09 1.36 -13.98
C HIS A 26 -4.67 2.28 -12.83
N SER A 27 -3.37 2.31 -12.52
CA SER A 27 -2.74 3.23 -11.56
C SER A 27 -1.29 3.47 -11.97
N PHE A 28 -0.62 4.42 -11.33
CA PHE A 28 0.83 4.31 -11.17
C PHE A 28 1.14 3.24 -10.11
N GLN A 29 2.27 2.55 -10.24
CA GLN A 29 2.71 1.54 -9.29
C GLN A 29 4.21 1.68 -9.08
N VAL A 30 4.67 1.66 -7.84
CA VAL A 30 6.10 1.60 -7.50
C VAL A 30 6.41 0.18 -7.05
N ASN A 31 7.40 -0.45 -7.67
CA ASN A 31 7.84 -1.81 -7.34
C ASN A 31 9.07 -1.82 -6.44
N PHE A 32 9.14 -2.83 -5.58
CA PHE A 32 10.26 -3.07 -4.67
C PHE A 32 10.89 -4.43 -4.91
N LEU A 33 12.18 -4.54 -4.58
CA LEU A 33 12.90 -5.79 -4.46
C LEU A 33 12.36 -6.58 -3.25
N ASP A 34 11.95 -7.83 -3.49
CA ASP A 34 11.29 -8.71 -2.52
C ASP A 34 11.96 -10.08 -2.38
N GLU A 35 13.22 -10.22 -2.81
CA GLU A 35 14.00 -11.45 -2.68
C GLU A 35 14.50 -11.67 -1.25
N LYS A 36 14.56 -10.60 -0.43
CA LYS A 36 15.07 -10.60 0.95
C LYS A 36 14.14 -9.81 1.90
N ASP A 37 14.33 -10.00 3.21
CA ASP A 37 13.54 -9.36 4.27
C ASP A 37 13.99 -7.91 4.56
N ASN A 38 14.29 -7.12 3.52
CA ASN A 38 14.74 -5.73 3.66
C ASN A 38 13.58 -4.73 3.76
N ALA A 39 12.40 -5.10 3.24
CA ALA A 39 11.17 -4.31 3.33
C ALA A 39 10.02 -5.22 3.77
N ILE A 40 9.69 -5.20 5.06
CA ILE A 40 8.77 -6.16 5.68
C ILE A 40 7.72 -5.51 6.58
N LEU A 41 6.60 -6.22 6.68
CA LEU A 41 5.50 -6.02 7.60
C LEU A 41 5.41 -7.23 8.54
N THR A 42 5.30 -6.96 9.85
CA THR A 42 5.08 -7.95 10.91
C THR A 42 4.17 -7.38 12.01
N GLY A 43 3.65 -8.22 12.91
CA GLY A 43 2.79 -7.80 14.01
C GLY A 43 1.36 -7.47 13.57
N GLY A 44 0.62 -6.67 14.34
CA GLY A 44 -0.78 -6.40 14.00
C GLY A 44 -1.64 -7.68 13.99
N PRO A 45 -2.49 -7.87 12.96
CA PRO A 45 -3.39 -9.01 12.82
C PRO A 45 -2.77 -10.22 12.08
N ILE A 46 -1.57 -10.06 11.51
CA ILE A 46 -0.94 -11.09 10.68
C ILE A 46 0.00 -11.98 11.49
N THR A 47 0.21 -13.20 10.99
CA THR A 47 1.19 -14.14 11.53
C THR A 47 2.34 -14.34 10.54
N GLY A 48 3.57 -14.19 11.02
CA GLY A 48 4.77 -14.34 10.20
C GLY A 48 5.27 -13.00 9.62
N THR A 49 6.01 -13.10 8.52
CA THR A 49 6.66 -11.98 7.85
C THR A 49 6.06 -11.81 6.47
N TYR A 50 5.75 -10.57 6.10
CA TYR A 50 5.22 -10.24 4.79
C TYR A 50 6.15 -9.24 4.11
N ARG A 51 6.60 -9.53 2.89
CA ARG A 51 7.50 -8.66 2.13
C ARG A 51 6.73 -7.66 1.29
N LEU A 52 7.14 -6.40 1.31
CA LEU A 52 6.58 -5.36 0.46
C LEU A 52 6.87 -5.68 -1.00
N LYS A 53 5.83 -5.76 -1.82
CA LYS A 53 5.96 -5.96 -3.26
C LYS A 53 5.92 -4.65 -4.03
N GLN A 54 4.90 -3.85 -3.71
CA GLN A 54 4.58 -2.63 -4.45
C GLN A 54 3.69 -1.72 -3.62
N PHE A 55 3.59 -0.45 -4.03
CA PHE A 55 2.43 0.36 -3.69
C PHE A 55 1.81 1.03 -4.92
N HIS A 56 0.53 1.36 -4.81
CA HIS A 56 -0.26 2.08 -5.80
C HIS A 56 -1.34 2.92 -5.11
N CYS A 57 -2.07 3.72 -5.87
CA CYS A 57 -3.15 4.56 -5.35
C CYS A 57 -4.44 4.39 -6.14
N HIS A 58 -5.56 4.64 -5.48
CA HIS A 58 -6.87 4.81 -6.08
C HIS A 58 -7.33 6.25 -5.82
N TRP A 59 -7.76 6.95 -6.87
CA TRP A 59 -8.21 8.34 -6.75
C TRP A 59 -9.43 8.59 -7.64
N GLY A 60 -10.20 9.63 -7.31
CA GLY A 60 -11.39 10.02 -8.06
C GLY A 60 -11.12 11.11 -9.09
N ALA A 61 -12.17 11.46 -9.82
CA ALA A 61 -12.15 12.58 -10.76
C ALA A 61 -12.21 13.97 -10.09
N SER A 62 -12.49 14.01 -8.78
CA SER A 62 -12.67 15.22 -7.98
C SER A 62 -12.36 14.93 -6.52
N ASP A 63 -12.02 15.95 -5.73
CA ASP A 63 -11.48 15.76 -4.37
C ASP A 63 -12.49 15.25 -3.33
N ASP A 64 -13.78 15.19 -3.67
CA ASP A 64 -14.85 14.67 -2.82
C ASP A 64 -15.01 13.13 -2.92
N LYS A 65 -14.23 12.45 -3.76
CA LYS A 65 -14.29 11.00 -3.97
C LYS A 65 -12.94 10.41 -4.42
N GLY A 66 -12.74 9.12 -4.17
CA GLY A 66 -11.63 8.38 -4.76
C GLY A 66 -11.17 7.18 -3.95
N SER A 67 -11.23 7.26 -2.63
CA SER A 67 -10.96 6.11 -1.76
C SER A 67 -11.94 4.97 -2.02
N GLU A 68 -11.42 3.75 -1.96
CA GLU A 68 -12.22 2.55 -2.11
C GLU A 68 -12.99 2.29 -0.82
N HIS A 69 -12.28 2.33 0.32
CA HIS A 69 -12.89 2.26 1.64
C HIS A 69 -13.63 3.56 1.97
N THR A 70 -14.61 3.41 2.86
CA THR A 70 -15.29 4.52 3.52
C THR A 70 -15.26 4.32 5.03
N VAL A 71 -15.23 5.41 5.77
CA VAL A 71 -15.35 5.40 7.23
C VAL A 71 -16.64 6.14 7.57
N ASP A 72 -17.60 5.44 8.18
CA ASP A 72 -18.92 5.97 8.50
C ASP A 72 -19.63 6.64 7.30
N GLY A 73 -19.44 6.06 6.11
CA GLY A 73 -20.00 6.56 4.84
C GLY A 73 -19.21 7.70 4.19
N VAL A 74 -18.15 8.20 4.83
CA VAL A 74 -17.30 9.27 4.30
C VAL A 74 -16.20 8.70 3.40
N ARG A 75 -16.02 9.30 2.22
CA ARG A 75 -14.92 9.02 1.28
C ARG A 75 -13.80 10.03 1.42
N TYR A 76 -12.60 9.60 1.04
CA TYR A 76 -11.42 10.45 0.89
C TYR A 76 -11.09 10.65 -0.61
N PRO A 77 -10.38 11.73 -0.98
CA PRO A 77 -9.95 11.99 -2.36
C PRO A 77 -9.12 10.85 -2.97
N CYS A 78 -8.32 10.17 -2.15
CA CYS A 78 -7.42 9.12 -2.60
C CYS A 78 -7.14 8.11 -1.49
N GLU A 79 -6.81 6.88 -1.87
CA GLU A 79 -6.39 5.82 -0.98
C GLU A 79 -5.16 5.11 -1.55
N LEU A 80 -4.12 5.00 -0.74
CA LEU A 80 -2.87 4.34 -1.08
C LEU A 80 -2.85 2.92 -0.51
N HIS A 81 -2.37 1.96 -1.29
CA HIS A 81 -2.22 0.57 -0.88
C HIS A 81 -0.76 0.13 -0.93
N LEU A 82 -0.21 -0.27 0.21
CA LEU A 82 1.08 -0.98 0.31
C LEU A 82 0.80 -2.48 0.34
N VAL A 83 1.16 -3.18 -0.73
CA VAL A 83 0.87 -4.60 -0.90
C VAL A 83 2.05 -5.44 -0.45
N HIS A 84 1.80 -6.32 0.51
CA HIS A 84 2.79 -7.27 1.02
C HIS A 84 2.33 -8.70 0.79
N TRP A 85 3.28 -9.64 0.68
CA TRP A 85 3.00 -11.06 0.53
C TRP A 85 3.70 -11.91 1.59
N ASN A 86 3.03 -12.97 2.03
CA ASN A 86 3.47 -13.84 3.12
C ASN A 86 4.65 -14.71 2.70
N THR A 87 5.79 -14.59 3.39
CA THR A 87 7.01 -15.34 3.08
C THR A 87 6.92 -16.83 3.40
N LYS A 88 5.79 -17.32 3.92
CA LYS A 88 5.56 -18.76 4.05
C LYS A 88 5.34 -19.45 2.69
N TYR A 89 4.96 -18.68 1.66
CA TYR A 89 4.86 -19.16 0.28
C TYR A 89 6.16 -18.88 -0.47
N GLU A 90 6.40 -19.52 -1.61
CA GLU A 90 7.67 -19.40 -2.33
C GLU A 90 7.89 -17.98 -2.89
N ASN A 91 6.82 -17.36 -3.38
CA ASN A 91 6.85 -16.05 -4.00
C ASN A 91 5.45 -15.42 -4.05
N PHE A 92 5.38 -14.15 -4.47
CA PHE A 92 4.12 -13.41 -4.63
C PHE A 92 3.07 -14.15 -5.48
N ASN A 93 3.48 -14.77 -6.60
CA ASN A 93 2.55 -15.42 -7.53
C ASN A 93 1.89 -16.65 -6.92
N GLU A 94 2.56 -17.35 -6.01
CA GLU A 94 1.94 -18.42 -5.23
C GLU A 94 1.02 -17.83 -4.15
N ALA A 95 1.54 -16.85 -3.40
CA ALA A 95 0.85 -16.25 -2.25
C ALA A 95 -0.49 -15.59 -2.64
N VAL A 96 -0.56 -14.88 -3.77
CA VAL A 96 -1.72 -14.07 -4.19
C VAL A 96 -3.06 -14.82 -4.21
N SER A 97 -3.03 -16.15 -4.33
CA SER A 97 -4.22 -17.01 -4.41
C SER A 97 -4.60 -17.68 -3.09
N LYS A 98 -3.88 -17.39 -2.00
CA LYS A 98 -3.99 -18.11 -0.73
C LYS A 98 -4.71 -17.25 0.32
N PRO A 99 -5.54 -17.81 1.21
CA PRO A 99 -6.37 -17.03 2.14
C PRO A 99 -5.60 -16.02 3.01
N ASP A 100 -4.37 -16.34 3.42
CA ASP A 100 -3.47 -15.47 4.18
C ASP A 100 -2.23 -15.07 3.37
N GLY A 101 -2.39 -15.04 2.05
CA GLY A 101 -1.35 -14.79 1.08
C GLY A 101 -0.80 -13.38 1.13
N LEU A 102 -1.70 -12.41 1.34
CA LEU A 102 -1.39 -10.99 1.25
C LEU A 102 -1.78 -10.23 2.51
N ALA A 103 -1.05 -9.15 2.76
CA ALA A 103 -1.42 -8.14 3.73
C ALA A 103 -1.31 -6.77 3.05
N VAL A 104 -2.41 -6.02 3.06
CA VAL A 104 -2.46 -4.70 2.41
C VAL A 104 -2.66 -3.63 3.48
N VAL A 105 -1.71 -2.70 3.54
CA VAL A 105 -1.83 -1.50 4.38
C VAL A 105 -2.47 -0.40 3.55
N GLY A 106 -3.69 -0.01 3.93
CA GLY A 106 -4.45 1.06 3.31
C GLY A 106 -4.22 2.39 4.05
N VAL A 107 -3.92 3.46 3.32
CA VAL A 107 -3.71 4.80 3.86
C VAL A 107 -4.58 5.80 3.10
N PHE A 108 -5.47 6.48 3.81
CA PHE A 108 -6.26 7.56 3.23
C PHE A 108 -5.42 8.82 3.00
N LEU A 109 -5.65 9.50 1.87
CA LEU A 109 -5.08 10.81 1.56
C LEU A 109 -6.20 11.85 1.64
N LYS A 110 -5.97 12.95 2.37
CA LYS A 110 -6.91 14.08 2.48
C LYS A 110 -6.27 15.36 1.99
N LEU A 111 -7.10 16.29 1.51
CA LEU A 111 -6.64 17.64 1.20
C LEU A 111 -6.11 18.34 2.45
N GLY A 112 -4.98 19.03 2.32
CA GLY A 112 -4.46 19.91 3.34
C GLY A 112 -3.15 20.56 2.93
N SER A 113 -2.15 20.53 3.82
CA SER A 113 -0.81 20.99 3.50
C SER A 113 -0.14 20.02 2.52
N ALA A 114 0.62 20.59 1.57
CA ALA A 114 1.47 19.83 0.67
C ALA A 114 2.33 18.85 1.46
N ASN A 115 2.53 17.66 0.90
CA ASN A 115 3.35 16.61 1.49
C ASN A 115 4.62 16.40 0.68
N PRO A 116 5.75 17.05 1.07
CA PRO A 116 7.02 16.92 0.35
C PRO A 116 7.51 15.48 0.22
N ARG A 117 7.04 14.58 1.10
CA ARG A 117 7.45 13.18 1.09
C ARG A 117 6.92 12.41 -0.13
N LEU A 118 5.88 12.92 -0.80
CA LEU A 118 5.35 12.37 -2.06
C LEU A 118 5.93 13.04 -3.31
N GLN A 119 6.65 14.16 -3.16
CA GLN A 119 7.09 14.97 -4.30
C GLN A 119 7.91 14.16 -5.31
N LYS A 120 8.79 13.28 -4.83
CA LYS A 120 9.60 12.40 -5.69
C LYS A 120 8.75 11.50 -6.60
N VAL A 121 7.60 11.02 -6.12
CA VAL A 121 6.66 10.23 -6.93
C VAL A 121 6.04 11.14 -8.00
N LEU A 122 5.57 12.33 -7.61
CA LEU A 122 4.93 13.30 -8.49
C LEU A 122 5.88 13.79 -9.61
N ASP A 123 7.14 14.06 -9.27
CA ASP A 123 8.18 14.49 -10.22
C ASP A 123 8.43 13.45 -11.34
N THR A 124 8.02 12.19 -11.11
CA THR A 124 8.21 11.10 -12.07
C THR A 124 7.03 10.98 -13.06
N PHE A 125 5.89 11.62 -12.79
CA PHE A 125 4.66 11.43 -13.57
C PHE A 125 4.81 11.86 -15.02
N ASP A 126 5.66 12.84 -15.32
CA ASP A 126 5.92 13.25 -16.69
C ASP A 126 6.54 12.14 -17.56
N ALA A 127 7.31 11.23 -16.94
CA ALA A 127 7.95 10.11 -17.62
C ALA A 127 7.01 8.90 -17.83
N ILE A 128 5.87 8.86 -17.13
CA ILE A 128 4.95 7.71 -17.13
C ILE A 128 3.49 8.09 -17.42
N LYS A 129 3.27 9.14 -18.21
CA LYS A 129 1.92 9.64 -18.54
C LYS A 129 1.05 8.59 -19.22
N ALA A 130 1.62 7.79 -20.12
CA ALA A 130 0.89 6.81 -20.91
C ALA A 130 1.02 5.41 -20.33
N LYS A 131 -0.03 4.59 -20.53
CA LYS A 131 -0.04 3.17 -20.18
C LYS A 131 1.18 2.45 -20.77
N GLY A 132 1.82 1.62 -19.94
CA GLY A 132 2.99 0.82 -20.30
C GLY A 132 4.32 1.57 -20.17
N GLN A 133 4.31 2.87 -19.90
CA GLN A 133 5.53 3.61 -19.59
C GLN A 133 6.02 3.27 -18.19
N GLN A 134 7.33 3.12 -18.08
CA GLN A 134 8.04 2.75 -16.86
C GLN A 134 9.38 3.47 -16.83
N THR A 135 9.83 3.88 -15.65
CA THR A 135 11.15 4.44 -15.44
C THR A 135 11.74 3.97 -14.12
N THR A 136 13.05 4.14 -13.98
CA THR A 136 13.81 3.79 -12.78
C THR A 136 13.37 4.66 -11.59
N PHE A 137 13.20 4.05 -10.42
CA PHE A 137 12.74 4.73 -9.21
C PHE A 137 13.45 4.15 -7.97
N LEU A 138 14.63 4.68 -7.67
CA LEU A 138 15.52 4.15 -6.62
C LEU A 138 15.50 5.03 -5.38
N ASN A 139 15.85 4.48 -4.22
CA ASN A 139 16.06 5.21 -2.96
C ASN A 139 14.79 5.96 -2.49
N PHE A 140 13.66 5.27 -2.41
CA PHE A 140 12.43 5.81 -1.84
C PHE A 140 12.04 5.01 -0.60
N ASP A 141 11.96 5.67 0.55
CA ASP A 141 11.50 5.05 1.81
C ASP A 141 9.95 5.03 1.84
N PRO A 142 9.28 3.87 1.80
CA PRO A 142 7.83 3.79 1.91
C PRO A 142 7.27 4.28 3.25
N LYS A 143 8.09 4.48 4.30
CA LYS A 143 7.63 5.12 5.55
C LYS A 143 7.15 6.55 5.32
N ASN A 144 7.59 7.19 4.24
CA ASN A 144 7.08 8.49 3.78
C ASN A 144 5.57 8.49 3.52
N LEU A 145 4.99 7.31 3.25
CA LEU A 145 3.58 7.11 2.95
C LEU A 145 2.73 6.85 4.20
N LEU A 146 3.34 6.83 5.38
CA LEU A 146 2.67 6.48 6.63
C LEU A 146 2.30 7.75 7.44
N PRO A 147 1.15 7.74 8.11
CA PRO A 147 0.79 8.74 9.12
C PRO A 147 1.66 8.59 10.38
N ALA A 148 1.53 9.54 11.31
CA ALA A 148 2.24 9.47 12.59
C ALA A 148 1.72 8.33 13.47
N SER A 149 0.39 8.12 13.52
CA SER A 149 -0.23 7.01 14.24
C SER A 149 -0.51 5.83 13.32
N LEU A 150 -0.07 4.64 13.75
CA LEU A 150 -0.37 3.39 13.08
C LEU A 150 -1.60 2.68 13.66
N ASN A 151 -2.50 3.38 14.36
CA ASN A 151 -3.77 2.78 14.77
C ASN A 151 -4.56 2.37 13.51
N PHE A 152 -5.16 1.18 13.52
CA PHE A 152 -5.79 0.61 12.32
C PHE A 152 -7.14 -0.08 12.61
N TRP A 153 -7.90 -0.31 11.55
CA TRP A 153 -8.90 -1.37 11.46
C TRP A 153 -8.34 -2.52 10.63
N THR A 154 -8.83 -3.73 10.87
CA THR A 154 -8.43 -4.92 10.12
C THR A 154 -9.62 -5.83 9.88
N TYR A 155 -9.60 -6.52 8.75
CA TYR A 155 -10.58 -7.52 8.35
C TYR A 155 -9.99 -8.39 7.22
N GLU A 156 -10.56 -9.57 7.02
CA GLU A 156 -10.24 -10.43 5.86
C GLU A 156 -11.05 -9.98 4.65
N GLY A 157 -10.42 -9.87 3.49
CA GLY A 157 -11.07 -9.43 2.26
C GLY A 157 -10.30 -9.88 1.02
N SER A 158 -10.51 -9.17 -0.09
CA SER A 158 -9.95 -9.50 -1.38
C SER A 158 -9.03 -8.42 -1.93
N LEU A 159 -8.40 -8.72 -3.06
CA LEU A 159 -7.95 -7.69 -4.00
C LEU A 159 -9.15 -6.87 -4.48
N THR A 160 -8.95 -5.58 -4.73
CA THR A 160 -9.98 -4.68 -5.29
C THR A 160 -9.92 -4.60 -6.82
N THR A 161 -8.95 -5.30 -7.42
CA THR A 161 -8.80 -5.45 -8.87
C THR A 161 -8.78 -6.93 -9.28
N PRO A 162 -9.24 -7.30 -10.49
CA PRO A 162 -9.19 -8.67 -10.98
C PRO A 162 -7.81 -9.32 -10.79
N PRO A 163 -7.75 -10.58 -10.34
CA PRO A 163 -8.84 -11.55 -10.27
C PRO A 163 -9.66 -11.56 -8.96
N LEU A 164 -9.55 -10.52 -8.11
CA LEU A 164 -10.35 -10.38 -6.88
C LEU A 164 -10.19 -11.55 -5.89
N TYR A 165 -9.00 -12.15 -5.80
CA TYR A 165 -8.74 -13.23 -4.83
C TYR A 165 -9.02 -12.75 -3.40
N GLU A 166 -9.78 -13.55 -2.65
CA GLU A 166 -10.04 -13.41 -1.21
C GLU A 166 -8.81 -13.89 -0.41
N SER A 167 -7.70 -13.19 -0.59
CA SER A 167 -6.37 -13.56 -0.07
C SER A 167 -5.74 -12.46 0.80
N VAL A 168 -6.50 -11.42 1.13
CA VAL A 168 -5.98 -10.18 1.71
C VAL A 168 -6.41 -10.04 3.16
N THR A 169 -5.44 -9.98 4.07
CA THR A 169 -5.64 -9.37 5.38
C THR A 169 -5.50 -7.85 5.25
N TRP A 170 -6.61 -7.12 5.34
CA TRP A 170 -6.61 -5.67 5.26
C TRP A 170 -6.17 -5.03 6.57
N ILE A 171 -5.37 -3.97 6.47
CA ILE A 171 -4.91 -3.14 7.58
C ILE A 171 -5.10 -1.67 7.18
N VAL A 172 -6.27 -1.10 7.50
CA VAL A 172 -6.62 0.27 7.10
C VAL A 172 -6.25 1.23 8.23
N LEU A 173 -5.28 2.11 7.99
CA LEU A 173 -4.84 3.07 9.00
C LEU A 173 -5.92 4.14 9.25
N LYS A 174 -6.14 4.45 10.53
CA LYS A 174 -7.17 5.42 10.95
C LYS A 174 -6.80 6.86 10.63
N GLU A 175 -5.51 7.18 10.74
CA GLU A 175 -5.02 8.53 10.49
C GLU A 175 -4.68 8.70 8.99
N PRO A 176 -5.31 9.65 8.29
CA PRO A 176 -4.95 9.96 6.91
C PRO A 176 -3.65 10.78 6.84
N ILE A 177 -2.95 10.71 5.71
CA ILE A 177 -1.90 11.69 5.38
C ILE A 177 -2.50 12.88 4.64
N SER A 178 -1.96 14.08 4.89
CA SER A 178 -2.31 15.27 4.12
C SER A 178 -1.59 15.26 2.78
N VAL A 179 -2.22 15.82 1.74
CA VAL A 179 -1.63 16.14 0.44
C VAL A 179 -2.08 17.50 -0.06
#